data_AF-A0A661G6Q3-F1
#
_entry.id   AF-A0A661G6Q3-F1
#
_cell.length_a   1.000
_cell.length_b   1.000
_cell.length_c   1.000
_cell.angle_alpha   90.00
_cell.angle_beta   90.00
_cell.angle_gamma   90.00
#
_symmetry.space_group_name_H-M   'P 1'
#
loop_
_entity.id
_entity.type
_entity.pdbx_description
1 polymer ?
#
loop_
_entity_poly.entity_id
_entity_poly.type
_entity_poly.pdbx_seq_one_letter_code
_entity_poly.pdbx_strand_id
1 'polypeptide(L)'
;MSRDDICYLPATELLQRFRAKSLSPVEVLDAYIRRYESIAERINPFSHQFFDDARKKAQKAEQKFWRGKAVRKLDGLPVAGEMFRQFGPLFKHYDLFLCPTNALAAVPAEHDQSRDTVRINGKTVDPCLGWVMTLPFNMMSRCPVISLPSGRTRDNVPTGVQLVAATYQDKTAFQFARALEDARGCWYQDSTNRPL
;
A
#
# COMPACT_ATOMS: atom_id res chain seq x y z
N MET A 1 -9.57 -13.09 30.60
CA MET A 1 -9.13 -12.04 29.65
C MET A 1 -10.29 -11.76 28.73
N SER A 2 -10.70 -10.51 28.59
CA SER A 2 -11.73 -10.13 27.63
C SER A 2 -11.22 -10.41 26.21
N ARG A 3 -12.13 -10.73 25.28
CA ARG A 3 -11.76 -10.89 23.87
C ARG A 3 -11.27 -9.58 23.24
N ASP A 4 -11.64 -8.44 23.81
CA ASP A 4 -11.14 -7.13 23.38
C ASP A 4 -9.69 -6.90 23.80
N ASP A 5 -9.25 -7.46 24.93
CA ASP A 5 -7.86 -7.34 25.41
C ASP A 5 -6.89 -8.00 24.41
N ILE A 6 -7.34 -9.05 23.71
CA ILE A 6 -6.56 -9.76 22.68
C ILE A 6 -6.13 -8.78 21.56
N CYS A 7 -6.97 -7.79 21.24
CA CYS A 7 -6.69 -6.82 20.19
C CYS A 7 -5.49 -5.91 20.48
N TYR A 8 -5.10 -5.79 21.76
CA TYR A 8 -4.05 -4.89 22.21
C TYR A 8 -2.80 -5.63 22.72
N LEU A 9 -2.78 -6.97 22.64
CA LEU A 9 -1.61 -7.74 23.05
C LEU A 9 -0.41 -7.45 22.13
N PRO A 10 0.80 -7.26 22.68
CA PRO A 10 2.02 -7.12 21.89
C PRO A 10 2.28 -8.34 21.01
N ALA A 11 2.86 -8.12 19.83
CA ALA A 11 3.23 -9.20 18.92
C ALA A 11 4.14 -10.27 19.58
N THR A 12 5.05 -9.85 20.45
CA THR A 12 5.93 -10.74 21.23
C THR A 12 5.14 -11.65 22.16
N GLU A 13 4.12 -11.12 22.83
CA GLU A 13 3.26 -11.86 23.74
C GLU A 13 2.32 -12.81 22.98
N LEU A 14 1.74 -12.36 21.87
CA LEU A 14 0.96 -13.22 20.98
C LEU A 14 1.78 -14.43 20.52
N LEU A 15 3.02 -14.22 20.07
CA LEU A 15 3.93 -15.30 19.68
C LEU A 15 4.27 -16.25 20.84
N GLN A 16 4.46 -15.72 22.05
CA GLN A 16 4.69 -16.53 23.25
C GLN A 16 3.48 -17.42 23.55
N ARG A 17 2.27 -16.85 23.50
CA ARG A 17 1.00 -17.56 23.75
C ARG A 17 0.70 -18.59 22.66
N PHE A 18 1.02 -18.30 21.39
CA PHE A 18 0.92 -19.27 20.29
C PHE A 18 1.82 -20.48 20.51
N ARG A 19 3.07 -20.26 20.94
CA ARG A 19 4.02 -21.35 21.27
C ARG A 19 3.57 -22.14 22.49
N ALA A 20 3.00 -21.47 23.49
CA ALA A 20 2.43 -22.10 24.69
C ALA A 20 1.08 -22.80 24.41
N LYS A 21 0.50 -22.63 23.22
CA LYS A 21 -0.84 -23.11 22.84
C LYS A 21 -1.96 -22.60 23.75
N SER A 22 -1.71 -21.49 24.45
CA SER A 22 -2.69 -20.85 25.34
C SER A 22 -3.58 -19.84 24.60
N LEU A 23 -3.25 -19.54 23.34
CA LEU A 23 -4.00 -18.72 22.41
C LEU A 23 -3.65 -19.16 21.00
N SER A 24 -4.58 -19.09 20.05
CA SER A 24 -4.36 -19.49 18.67
C SER A 24 -4.37 -18.30 17.69
N PRO A 25 -3.66 -18.38 16.55
CA PRO A 25 -3.76 -17.38 15.48
C PRO A 25 -5.19 -17.15 14.98
N VAL A 26 -6.05 -18.17 15.02
CA VAL A 26 -7.46 -18.08 14.61
C VAL A 26 -8.25 -17.27 15.64
N GLU A 27 -8.04 -17.52 16.93
CA GLU A 27 -8.70 -16.78 18.01
C GLU A 27 -8.35 -15.29 17.98
N VAL A 28 -7.09 -14.95 17.68
CA VAL A 28 -6.63 -13.56 17.53
C VAL A 28 -7.30 -12.90 16.32
N LEU A 29 -7.32 -13.58 15.17
CA LEU A 29 -7.97 -13.04 13.98
C LEU A 29 -9.48 -12.82 14.21
N ASP A 30 -10.17 -13.75 14.85
CA ASP A 30 -11.59 -13.59 15.14
C ASP A 30 -11.85 -12.46 16.15
N ALA A 31 -10.93 -12.21 17.09
CA ALA A 31 -11.01 -11.02 17.95
C ALA A 31 -10.92 -9.72 17.11
N TYR A 32 -10.01 -9.66 16.14
CA TYR A 32 -9.86 -8.49 15.26
C TYR A 32 -11.08 -8.29 14.35
N ILE A 33 -11.67 -9.37 13.82
CA ILE A 33 -12.87 -9.30 12.98
C ILE A 33 -14.06 -8.79 13.80
N ARG A 34 -14.26 -9.29 15.02
CA ARG A 34 -15.33 -8.76 15.89
C ARG A 34 -15.13 -7.29 16.23
N ARG A 35 -13.87 -6.90 16.52
CA ARG A 35 -13.55 -5.49 16.76
C ARG A 35 -13.89 -4.64 15.55
N TYR A 36 -13.54 -5.09 14.35
CA TYR A 36 -13.93 -4.45 13.10
C TYR A 36 -15.46 -4.31 13.00
N GLU A 37 -16.22 -5.40 13.18
CA GLU A 37 -17.69 -5.41 13.08
C GLU A 37 -18.32 -4.37 14.02
N SER A 38 -17.79 -4.20 15.24
CA SER A 38 -18.29 -3.20 16.20
C SER A 38 -18.07 -1.74 15.81
N ILE A 39 -17.15 -1.45 14.89
CA ILE A 39 -16.80 -0.06 14.50
C ILE A 39 -17.02 0.23 13.02
N ALA A 40 -17.30 -0.79 12.21
CA ALA A 40 -17.34 -0.68 10.75
C ALA A 40 -18.36 0.37 10.29
N GLU A 41 -19.53 0.45 10.92
CA GLU A 41 -20.57 1.44 10.60
C GLU A 41 -20.10 2.88 10.81
N ARG A 42 -19.21 3.12 11.80
CA ARG A 42 -18.74 4.47 12.15
C ARG A 42 -17.46 4.87 11.44
N ILE A 43 -16.53 3.94 11.23
CA ILE A 43 -15.17 4.23 10.78
C ILE A 43 -14.91 3.68 9.37
N ASN A 44 -15.63 2.62 8.96
CA ASN A 44 -15.38 1.88 7.72
C ASN A 44 -13.87 1.68 7.42
N PRO A 45 -13.10 1.06 8.34
CA PRO A 45 -11.64 1.06 8.27
C PRO A 45 -11.09 0.19 7.13
N PHE A 46 -11.91 -0.67 6.52
CA PHE A 46 -11.52 -1.51 5.39
C PHE A 46 -12.52 -1.34 4.25
N SER A 47 -12.05 -0.90 3.09
CA SER A 47 -12.88 -0.82 1.88
C SER A 47 -13.24 -2.20 1.32
N HIS A 48 -12.38 -3.20 1.51
CA HIS A 48 -12.60 -4.58 1.09
C HIS A 48 -12.19 -5.55 2.20
N GLN A 49 -13.04 -6.55 2.46
CA GLN A 49 -12.85 -7.51 3.54
C GLN A 49 -12.40 -8.85 2.95
N PHE A 50 -11.25 -9.36 3.39
CA PHE A 50 -10.71 -10.66 2.99
C PHE A 50 -10.76 -11.67 4.15
N PHE A 51 -11.83 -11.66 4.95
CA PHE A 51 -11.91 -12.43 6.20
C PHE A 51 -11.82 -13.93 6.00
N ASP A 52 -12.42 -14.47 4.93
CA ASP A 52 -12.35 -15.91 4.65
C ASP A 52 -10.92 -16.35 4.33
N ASP A 53 -10.21 -15.58 3.51
CA ASP A 53 -8.81 -15.88 3.18
C ASP A 53 -7.89 -15.64 4.37
N ALA A 54 -8.16 -14.63 5.19
CA ALA A 54 -7.47 -14.40 6.45
C ALA A 54 -7.65 -15.60 7.40
N ARG A 55 -8.88 -16.13 7.55
CA ARG A 55 -9.17 -17.32 8.37
C ARG A 55 -8.44 -18.55 7.86
N LYS A 56 -8.46 -18.82 6.56
CA LYS A 56 -7.69 -19.92 5.94
C LYS A 56 -6.19 -19.80 6.23
N LYS A 57 -5.62 -18.57 6.17
CA LYS A 57 -4.21 -18.32 6.50
C LYS A 57 -3.92 -18.52 7.99
N ALA A 58 -4.81 -18.07 8.87
CA ALA A 58 -4.69 -18.25 10.32
C ALA A 58 -4.74 -19.74 10.72
N GLN A 59 -5.67 -20.52 10.16
CA GLN A 59 -5.77 -21.97 10.38
C GLN A 59 -4.49 -22.70 9.93
N LYS A 60 -3.93 -22.32 8.78
CA LYS A 60 -2.64 -22.88 8.32
C LYS A 60 -1.50 -22.54 9.28
N ALA A 61 -1.48 -21.33 9.85
CA ALA A 61 -0.48 -20.94 10.84
C ALA A 61 -0.64 -21.71 12.16
N GLU A 62 -1.86 -21.84 12.67
CA GLU A 62 -2.20 -22.64 13.85
C GLU A 62 -1.72 -24.09 13.70
N GLN A 63 -2.01 -24.73 12.55
CA GLN A 63 -1.52 -26.09 12.29
C GLN A 63 0.01 -26.22 12.37
N LYS A 64 0.78 -25.19 11.99
CA LYS A 64 2.23 -25.23 12.11
C LYS A 64 2.68 -25.24 13.58
N PHE A 65 2.09 -24.37 14.40
CA PHE A 65 2.39 -24.30 15.84
C PHE A 65 2.01 -25.60 16.56
N TRP A 66 0.89 -26.23 16.19
CA TRP A 66 0.40 -27.43 16.86
C TRP A 66 1.17 -28.68 16.47
N ARG A 67 1.56 -28.79 15.19
CA ARG A 67 2.34 -29.91 14.64
C ARG A 67 3.84 -29.80 14.86
N GLY A 68 4.32 -28.77 15.57
CA GLY A 68 5.75 -28.56 15.83
C GLY A 68 6.59 -28.34 14.55
N LYS A 69 5.97 -27.90 13.45
CA LYS A 69 6.70 -27.57 12.21
C LYS A 69 7.49 -26.28 12.40
N ALA A 70 8.53 -26.08 11.60
CA ALA A 70 9.30 -24.83 11.57
C ALA A 70 8.37 -23.62 11.38
N VAL A 71 8.24 -22.81 12.44
CA VAL A 71 7.47 -21.57 12.47
C VAL A 71 8.39 -20.39 12.22
N ARG A 72 8.00 -19.49 11.30
CA ARG A 72 8.75 -18.25 11.04
C ARG A 72 8.56 -17.26 12.19
N LYS A 73 9.44 -16.25 12.29
CA LYS A 73 9.42 -15.24 13.37
C LYS A 73 8.08 -14.53 13.56
N LEU A 74 7.29 -14.36 12.50
CA LEU A 74 6.00 -13.65 12.51
C LEU A 74 4.82 -14.54 12.08
N ASP A 75 4.99 -15.87 12.03
CA ASP A 75 3.89 -16.77 11.63
C ASP A 75 2.70 -16.61 12.60
N GLY A 76 1.48 -16.51 12.06
CA GLY A 76 0.24 -16.41 12.83
C GLY A 76 -0.14 -15.00 13.31
N LEU A 77 0.77 -14.02 13.22
CA LEU A 77 0.42 -12.63 13.50
C LEU A 77 -0.37 -12.02 12.33
N PRO A 78 -1.39 -11.18 12.57
CA PRO A 78 -1.97 -10.33 11.55
C PRO A 78 -0.94 -9.26 11.14
N VAL A 79 -0.40 -9.33 9.92
CA VAL A 79 0.67 -8.44 9.46
C VAL A 79 0.18 -7.57 8.30
N ALA A 80 0.40 -6.25 8.41
CA ALA A 80 0.35 -5.33 7.28
C ALA A 80 1.72 -5.32 6.57
N GLY A 81 1.73 -5.21 5.25
CA GLY A 81 2.97 -5.13 4.46
C GLY A 81 3.22 -6.27 3.47
N GLU A 82 2.20 -7.07 3.12
CA GLU A 82 2.31 -8.09 2.06
C GLU A 82 2.72 -7.47 0.71
N MET A 83 2.20 -6.28 0.38
CA MET A 83 2.62 -5.52 -0.81
C MET A 83 4.12 -5.21 -0.76
N PHE A 84 4.60 -4.70 0.38
CA PHE A 84 6.01 -4.39 0.58
C PHE A 84 6.89 -5.64 0.59
N ARG A 85 6.38 -6.81 1.00
CA ARG A 85 7.12 -8.08 0.96
C ARG A 85 7.48 -8.49 -0.48
N GLN A 86 6.63 -8.16 -1.44
CA GLN A 86 6.87 -8.45 -2.86
C GLN A 86 7.71 -7.34 -3.52
N PHE A 87 7.42 -6.08 -3.21
CA PHE A 87 8.09 -4.92 -3.82
C PHE A 87 9.48 -4.62 -3.22
N GLY A 88 9.61 -4.69 -1.90
CA GLY A 88 10.83 -4.33 -1.16
C GLY A 88 12.12 -5.00 -1.64
N PRO A 89 12.12 -6.30 -2.01
CA PRO A 89 13.30 -6.96 -2.58
C PRO A 89 13.85 -6.31 -3.86
N LEU A 90 13.02 -5.60 -4.64
CA LEU A 90 13.47 -4.94 -5.87
C LEU A 90 14.50 -3.84 -5.60
N PHE A 91 14.45 -3.20 -4.42
CA PHE A 91 15.45 -2.20 -4.01
C PHE A 91 16.85 -2.77 -3.76
N LYS A 92 17.03 -4.11 -3.80
CA LYS A 92 18.37 -4.71 -3.84
C LYS A 92 19.07 -4.51 -5.18
N HIS A 93 18.29 -4.21 -6.23
CA HIS A 93 18.77 -4.11 -7.60
C HIS A 93 18.62 -2.70 -8.18
N TYR A 94 17.73 -1.88 -7.61
CA TYR A 94 17.45 -0.53 -8.08
C TYR A 94 17.47 0.45 -6.92
N ASP A 95 18.15 1.57 -7.09
CA ASP A 95 18.22 2.63 -6.06
C ASP A 95 16.93 3.45 -5.98
N LEU A 96 16.20 3.53 -7.09
CA LEU A 96 15.02 4.36 -7.27
C LEU A 96 14.09 3.77 -8.34
N PHE A 97 12.78 3.94 -8.15
CA PHE A 97 11.80 3.78 -9.22
C PHE A 97 11.26 5.14 -9.66
N LEU A 98 11.26 5.37 -10.98
CA LEU A 98 10.55 6.48 -11.61
C LEU A 98 9.22 5.93 -12.16
N CYS A 99 8.11 6.39 -11.61
CA CYS A 99 6.78 5.90 -11.97
C CYS A 99 5.87 7.06 -12.40
N PRO A 100 4.91 6.83 -13.31
CA PRO A 100 3.86 7.83 -13.56
C PRO A 100 2.98 8.02 -12.31
N THR A 101 2.41 9.21 -12.12
CA THR A 101 1.41 9.46 -11.06
C THR A 101 0.04 8.89 -11.47
N ASN A 102 -0.33 9.07 -12.75
CA ASN A 102 -1.55 8.54 -13.36
C ASN A 102 -1.21 7.81 -14.65
N ALA A 103 -1.99 6.79 -14.99
CA ALA A 103 -1.83 6.03 -16.24
C ALA A 103 -2.46 6.72 -17.47
N LEU A 104 -3.22 7.80 -17.24
CA LEU A 104 -3.85 8.64 -18.24
C LEU A 104 -3.51 10.11 -17.98
N ALA A 105 -3.53 10.91 -19.04
CA ALA A 105 -3.31 12.35 -18.97
C ALA A 105 -4.42 13.07 -18.19
N ALA A 106 -5.66 12.70 -18.46
CA ALA A 106 -6.85 13.24 -17.82
C ALA A 106 -8.00 12.23 -17.92
N VAL A 107 -8.97 12.41 -17.04
CA VAL A 107 -10.32 11.83 -17.12
C VAL A 107 -11.29 13.01 -17.27
N PRO A 108 -12.38 12.91 -18.08
CA PRO A 108 -13.34 13.99 -18.22
C PRO A 108 -13.87 14.47 -16.87
N ALA A 109 -14.13 15.77 -16.74
CA ALA A 109 -14.66 16.35 -15.50
C ALA A 109 -16.01 15.73 -15.08
N GLU A 110 -16.78 15.26 -16.06
CA GLU A 110 -18.14 14.75 -15.85
C GLU A 110 -18.16 13.24 -15.55
N HIS A 111 -16.98 12.63 -15.41
CA HIS A 111 -16.83 11.21 -15.16
C HIS A 111 -17.47 10.80 -13.83
N ASP A 112 -18.43 9.89 -13.91
CA ASP A 112 -19.10 9.28 -12.79
C ASP A 112 -18.59 7.84 -12.62
N GLN A 113 -17.74 7.62 -11.63
CA GLN A 113 -17.15 6.32 -11.31
C GLN A 113 -18.17 5.20 -11.01
N SER A 114 -19.45 5.53 -10.77
CA SER A 114 -20.51 4.53 -10.55
C SER A 114 -21.18 4.04 -11.84
N ARG A 115 -21.04 4.78 -12.95
CA ARG A 115 -21.71 4.50 -14.23
C ARG A 115 -20.74 4.36 -15.40
N ASP A 116 -19.66 5.12 -15.36
CA ASP A 116 -18.71 5.26 -16.45
C ASP A 116 -17.58 4.24 -16.36
N THR A 117 -16.88 4.05 -17.46
CA THR A 117 -15.76 3.10 -17.55
C THR A 117 -14.51 3.82 -18.01
N VAL A 118 -13.35 3.39 -17.48
CA VAL A 118 -12.05 3.90 -17.91
C VAL A 118 -11.32 2.79 -18.68
N ARG A 119 -10.72 3.14 -19.82
CA ARG A 119 -9.94 2.20 -20.63
C ARG A 119 -8.51 2.69 -20.80
N ILE A 120 -7.54 1.81 -20.53
CA ILE A 120 -6.11 2.06 -20.70
C ILE A 120 -5.57 0.97 -21.63
N ASN A 121 -4.93 1.37 -22.74
CA ASN A 121 -4.39 0.45 -23.75
C ASN A 121 -5.41 -0.65 -24.16
N GLY A 122 -6.67 -0.26 -24.36
CA GLY A 122 -7.76 -1.15 -24.75
C GLY A 122 -8.38 -1.99 -23.63
N LYS A 123 -7.82 -2.00 -22.42
CA LYS A 123 -8.35 -2.75 -21.27
C LYS A 123 -9.20 -1.85 -20.38
N THR A 124 -10.39 -2.32 -20.03
CA THR A 124 -11.21 -1.67 -19.00
C THR A 124 -10.55 -1.86 -17.64
N VAL A 125 -10.38 -0.76 -16.91
CA VAL A 125 -9.84 -0.75 -15.55
C VAL A 125 -10.89 -0.29 -14.56
N ASP A 126 -10.62 -0.45 -13.27
CA ASP A 126 -11.48 0.10 -12.23
C ASP A 126 -11.73 1.61 -12.47
N PRO A 127 -12.98 2.07 -12.52
CA PRO A 127 -13.32 3.44 -12.94
C PRO A 127 -12.97 4.51 -11.90
N CYS A 128 -12.73 4.13 -10.64
CA CYS A 128 -12.35 5.03 -9.57
C CYS A 128 -10.83 5.13 -9.45
N LEU A 129 -10.17 3.97 -9.39
CA LEU A 129 -8.79 3.84 -8.94
C LEU A 129 -7.86 3.19 -9.98
N GLY A 130 -8.40 2.57 -11.02
CA GLY A 130 -7.62 1.79 -12.00
C GLY A 130 -6.65 2.60 -12.85
N TRP A 131 -6.81 3.92 -12.89
CA TRP A 131 -5.94 4.85 -13.60
C TRP A 131 -4.98 5.63 -12.66
N VAL A 132 -5.11 5.45 -11.34
CA VAL A 132 -4.30 6.12 -10.32
C VAL A 132 -3.11 5.22 -9.94
N MET A 133 -1.90 5.64 -10.28
CA MET A 133 -0.69 4.81 -10.11
C MET A 133 0.01 5.03 -8.76
N THR A 134 -0.51 5.91 -7.91
CA THR A 134 0.05 6.23 -6.58
C THR A 134 -0.39 5.27 -5.48
N LEU A 135 -1.50 4.53 -5.69
CA LEU A 135 -2.09 3.65 -4.67
C LEU A 135 -1.12 2.65 -4.05
N PRO A 136 -0.24 1.96 -4.81
CA PRO A 136 0.71 1.04 -4.21
C PRO A 136 1.60 1.73 -3.16
N PHE A 137 2.03 2.96 -3.42
CA PHE A 137 2.97 3.68 -2.58
C PHE A 137 2.29 4.41 -1.42
N ASN A 138 1.01 4.79 -1.57
CA ASN A 138 0.18 5.25 -0.45
C ASN A 138 0.00 4.15 0.61
N MET A 139 -0.10 2.88 0.18
CA MET A 139 -0.23 1.72 1.08
C MET A 139 1.12 1.22 1.60
N MET A 140 2.22 1.50 0.90
CA MET A 140 3.58 1.19 1.33
C MET A 140 4.24 2.40 1.98
N SER A 141 3.73 2.82 3.15
CA SER A 141 4.22 3.99 3.92
C SER A 141 5.71 3.94 4.30
N ARG A 142 6.37 2.82 4.07
CA ARG A 142 7.81 2.62 4.27
C ARG A 142 8.67 3.13 3.11
N CYS A 143 8.08 3.49 1.98
CA CYS A 143 8.83 4.06 0.86
C CYS A 143 8.74 5.59 0.92
N PRO A 144 9.86 6.32 0.98
CA PRO A 144 9.86 7.75 0.67
C PRO A 144 9.48 7.96 -0.80
N VAL A 145 8.51 8.83 -1.04
CA VAL A 145 7.94 9.11 -2.37
C VAL A 145 7.91 10.62 -2.59
N ILE A 146 8.39 11.08 -3.74
CA ILE A 146 8.32 12.48 -4.14
C ILE A 146 7.58 12.58 -5.47
N SER A 147 6.49 13.36 -5.49
CA SER A 147 5.77 13.70 -6.72
C SER A 147 6.38 14.93 -7.37
N LEU A 148 6.62 14.85 -8.68
CA LEU A 148 7.21 15.91 -9.48
C LEU A 148 6.44 16.10 -10.78
N PRO A 149 6.36 17.32 -11.32
CA PRO A 149 5.86 17.52 -12.66
C PRO A 149 6.74 16.78 -13.68
N SER A 150 6.12 16.21 -14.71
CA SER A 150 6.81 15.57 -15.83
C SER A 150 6.61 16.30 -17.16
N GLY A 151 5.93 17.45 -17.13
CA GLY A 151 5.63 18.27 -18.29
C GLY A 151 4.15 18.29 -18.62
N ARG A 152 3.83 18.61 -19.88
CA ARG A 152 2.46 18.70 -20.38
C ARG A 152 2.25 17.72 -21.53
N THR A 153 1.02 17.25 -21.68
CA THR A 153 0.61 16.52 -22.87
C THR A 153 0.51 17.44 -24.07
N ARG A 154 0.26 16.86 -25.26
CA ARG A 154 0.02 17.63 -26.50
C ARG A 154 -1.17 18.59 -26.37
N ASP A 155 -2.14 18.23 -25.54
CA ASP A 155 -3.34 19.03 -25.25
C ASP A 155 -3.14 19.94 -24.03
N ASN A 156 -1.88 20.22 -23.68
CA ASN A 156 -1.47 21.15 -22.62
C ASN A 156 -1.84 20.74 -21.18
N VAL A 157 -2.26 19.48 -20.96
CA VAL A 157 -2.62 18.97 -19.64
C VAL A 157 -1.35 18.67 -18.82
N PRO A 158 -1.20 19.22 -17.60
CA PRO A 158 -0.08 18.88 -16.72
C PRO A 158 -0.03 17.39 -16.36
N THR A 159 1.17 16.83 -16.38
CA THR A 159 1.44 15.45 -16.00
C THR A 159 2.47 15.39 -14.88
N GLY A 160 2.46 14.30 -14.13
CA GLY A 160 3.38 14.07 -13.04
C GLY A 160 3.96 12.66 -13.02
N VAL A 161 5.11 12.57 -12.37
CA VAL A 161 5.78 11.34 -11.99
C VAL A 161 5.98 11.31 -10.48
N GLN A 162 6.15 10.11 -9.94
CA GLN A 162 6.52 9.85 -8.57
C GLN A 162 7.88 9.13 -8.55
N LEU A 163 8.80 9.65 -7.76
CA LEU A 163 10.08 9.01 -7.47
C LEU A 163 9.94 8.23 -6.18
N VAL A 164 10.23 6.94 -6.22
CA VAL A 164 10.08 6.04 -5.07
C VAL A 164 11.45 5.49 -4.71
N ALA A 165 11.94 5.85 -3.53
CA ALA A 165 13.20 5.33 -3.00
C ALA A 165 12.97 4.24 -1.94
N ALA A 166 14.04 3.52 -1.59
CA ALA A 166 13.97 2.48 -0.56
C ALA A 166 13.70 3.07 0.83
N THR A 167 13.26 2.22 1.76
CA THR A 167 12.97 2.63 3.14
C THR A 167 14.16 3.36 3.78
N TYR A 168 13.88 4.54 4.35
CA TYR A 168 14.85 5.44 4.98
C TYR A 168 15.88 6.08 4.04
N GLN A 169 15.64 6.05 2.72
CA GLN A 169 16.49 6.68 1.71
C GLN A 169 15.90 8.00 1.19
N ASP A 170 15.33 8.82 2.09
CA ASP A 170 14.74 10.12 1.78
C ASP A 170 15.74 11.04 1.06
N LYS A 171 17.01 11.01 1.49
CA LYS A 171 18.10 11.75 0.85
C LYS A 171 18.24 11.38 -0.63
N THR A 172 18.20 10.09 -0.95
CA THR A 172 18.25 9.60 -2.34
C THR A 172 17.08 10.15 -3.14
N ALA A 173 15.86 10.08 -2.60
CA ALA A 173 14.68 10.64 -3.26
C ALA A 173 14.87 12.13 -3.60
N PHE A 174 15.34 12.94 -2.65
CA PHE A 174 15.60 14.38 -2.89
C PHE A 174 16.70 14.63 -3.90
N GLN A 175 17.79 13.85 -3.88
CA GLN A 175 18.88 14.00 -4.84
C GLN A 175 18.43 13.71 -6.27
N PHE A 176 17.65 12.64 -6.48
CA PHE A 176 17.07 12.35 -7.79
C PHE A 176 16.00 13.35 -8.20
N ALA A 177 15.19 13.83 -7.26
CA ALA A 177 14.21 14.88 -7.53
C ALA A 177 14.89 16.15 -8.05
N ARG A 178 15.97 16.56 -7.39
CA ARG A 178 16.77 17.70 -7.82
C ARG A 178 17.39 17.49 -9.19
N ALA A 179 17.98 16.32 -9.44
CA ALA A 179 18.56 15.99 -10.73
C ALA A 179 17.51 16.01 -11.86
N LEU A 180 16.29 15.52 -11.60
CA LEU A 180 15.19 15.58 -12.57
C LEU A 180 14.73 17.03 -12.82
N GLU A 181 14.66 17.84 -11.77
CA GLU A 181 14.32 19.26 -11.88
C GLU A 181 15.36 20.03 -12.70
N ASP A 182 16.65 19.85 -12.42
CA ASP A 182 17.74 20.49 -13.16
C ASP A 182 17.74 20.07 -14.63
N ALA A 183 17.52 18.77 -14.91
CA ALA A 183 17.43 18.25 -16.28
C ALA A 183 16.21 18.76 -17.07
N ARG A 184 15.15 19.21 -16.39
CA ARG A 184 13.90 19.68 -16.99
C ARG A 184 13.74 21.19 -16.97
N GLY A 185 14.72 21.93 -16.44
CA GLY A 185 14.74 23.39 -16.47
C GLY A 185 13.98 24.08 -15.33
N CYS A 186 13.91 23.45 -14.15
CA CYS A 186 13.42 24.05 -12.90
C CYS A 186 11.98 24.63 -12.96
N TRP A 187 11.00 23.78 -12.65
CA TRP A 187 9.57 24.06 -12.78
C TRP A 187 9.07 25.34 -12.09
N TYR A 188 9.61 25.68 -10.92
CA TYR A 188 9.13 26.81 -10.13
C TYR A 188 9.85 28.13 -10.43
N GLN A 189 10.97 28.08 -11.15
CA GLN A 189 11.80 29.26 -11.42
C GLN A 189 11.25 30.13 -12.56
N ASP A 190 10.46 29.56 -13.46
CA ASP A 190 9.79 30.28 -14.54
C ASP A 190 8.27 30.04 -14.50
N SER A 191 7.50 31.13 -14.52
CA SER A 191 6.04 31.12 -14.66
C SER A 191 5.54 30.30 -15.86
N THR A 192 6.32 30.19 -16.93
CA THR A 192 5.97 29.39 -18.12
C THR A 192 6.01 27.88 -17.84
N ASN A 193 6.81 27.45 -16.86
CA ASN A 193 7.04 26.05 -16.51
C ASN A 193 6.22 25.58 -15.31
N ARG A 194 5.50 26.48 -14.63
CA ARG A 194 4.67 26.12 -13.47
C ARG A 194 3.46 25.27 -13.92
N PRO A 195 3.16 24.18 -13.20
CA PRO A 195 1.82 23.59 -13.25
C PRO A 195 0.82 24.65 -12.80
N LEU A 196 -0.21 24.92 -13.63
CA LEU A 196 -1.28 25.87 -13.28
C LEU A 196 -2.08 25.37 -12.09
#